data_AF-A0A935HJ39-F1
#
_entry.id   AF-A0A935HJ39-F1
#
_cell.length_a   1.000
_cell.length_b   1.000
_cell.length_c   1.000
_cell.angle_alpha   90.00
_cell.angle_beta   90.00
_cell.angle_gamma   90.00
#
_symmetry.space_group_name_H-M   'P 1'
#
loop_
_entity.id
_entity.type
_entity.pdbx_description
1 polymer ?
#
loop_
_entity_poly.entity_id
_entity_poly.type
_entity_poly.pdbx_seq_one_letter_code
_entity_poly.pdbx_strand_id
1 'polypeptide(L)'
;MKYPKKKASAPEFLPALFPDMNYINEYKKFINSYNFSDAVRVSIGIILPAVIFGYYDQLSTGILVSLGAMVTSTADVPGPIQRRMTGMAATILLIFILASIIGYSNSQHILLGFIIAGFCFILTLIGIYGNRVNNIGFAGLLIMVLSLDRYETGWQVLEDSLILFSGGLWYILLRLALFRIRPYKIVQRALGDCIISIAAYLKIRSCFYDATVDYEKTYTDLMIQQEAVHAKQEQLREMIFKSRQIISQSTVTSRTLLIIFIESIDFFEKATATLYNYKELHDHFDDTHILDQFKEIIQKMVNELTEIGMSIQAGFPSKVSKRFKQ
;
A
#
# COMPACT_ATOMS: atom_id res chain seq x y z
N MET A 1 -7.38 30.63 25.99
CA MET A 1 -6.46 30.56 24.84
C MET A 1 -6.91 29.40 23.95
N LYS A 2 -7.69 29.68 22.90
CA LYS A 2 -8.34 28.66 22.04
C LYS A 2 -7.47 28.47 20.79
N TYR A 3 -6.82 27.31 20.66
CA TYR A 3 -6.19 26.88 19.40
C TYR A 3 -7.27 26.59 18.35
N PRO A 4 -7.22 27.15 17.14
CA PRO A 4 -8.15 26.76 16.08
C PRO A 4 -7.71 25.41 15.49
N LYS A 5 -8.65 24.45 15.46
CA LYS A 5 -8.51 23.19 14.73
C LYS A 5 -8.42 23.49 13.22
N LYS A 6 -7.24 23.37 12.63
CA LYS A 6 -7.07 23.32 11.18
C LYS A 6 -7.65 21.99 10.69
N LYS A 7 -8.77 22.03 9.96
CA LYS A 7 -9.25 20.88 9.18
C LYS A 7 -8.13 20.48 8.22
N ALA A 8 -7.76 19.20 8.20
CA ALA A 8 -6.89 18.65 7.17
C ALA A 8 -7.69 18.62 5.84
N SER A 9 -7.71 19.75 5.15
CA SER A 9 -8.07 19.81 3.73
C SER A 9 -6.93 19.16 2.95
N ALA A 10 -7.27 18.21 2.08
CA ALA A 10 -6.34 17.69 1.09
C ALA A 10 -5.68 18.86 0.35
N PRO A 11 -4.39 18.77 -0.01
CA PRO A 11 -3.72 19.85 -0.74
C PRO A 11 -4.48 20.11 -2.04
N GLU A 12 -4.97 21.34 -2.16
CA GLU A 12 -5.75 21.91 -3.28
C GLU A 12 -4.98 21.93 -4.62
N PHE A 13 -3.78 21.32 -4.63
CA PHE A 13 -2.80 21.32 -5.70
C PHE A 13 -2.97 20.17 -6.71
N LEU A 14 -3.68 19.10 -6.34
CA LEU A 14 -3.87 17.92 -7.21
C LEU A 14 -4.82 18.12 -8.42
N PRO A 15 -5.91 18.92 -8.35
CA PRO A 15 -6.83 19.07 -9.47
C PRO A 15 -6.29 19.98 -10.60
N ALA A 16 -5.39 20.91 -10.29
CA ALA A 16 -4.90 21.92 -11.24
C ALA A 16 -3.85 21.39 -12.25
N LEU A 17 -3.36 20.16 -12.06
CA LEU A 17 -2.29 19.57 -12.86
C LEU A 17 -2.75 18.76 -14.09
N PHE A 18 -4.06 18.52 -14.25
CA PHE A 18 -4.61 17.71 -15.34
C PHE A 18 -5.96 18.31 -15.83
N PRO A 19 -5.94 19.24 -16.82
CA PRO A 19 -7.15 19.93 -17.27
C PRO A 19 -8.15 19.01 -18.00
N ASP A 20 -7.66 17.91 -18.58
CA ASP A 20 -8.48 16.88 -19.22
C ASP A 20 -8.47 15.61 -18.37
N MET A 21 -9.34 15.57 -17.35
CA MET A 21 -9.65 14.35 -16.61
C MET A 21 -10.37 13.36 -17.52
N ASN A 22 -9.59 12.59 -18.25
CA ASN A 22 -10.09 11.52 -19.09
C ASN A 22 -10.50 10.37 -18.15
N TYR A 23 -11.75 10.36 -17.69
CA TYR A 23 -12.32 9.41 -16.71
C TYR A 23 -11.99 7.94 -17.02
N ILE A 24 -11.83 7.61 -18.31
CA ILE A 24 -11.42 6.29 -18.78
C ILE A 24 -10.03 5.91 -18.25
N ASN A 25 -9.09 6.85 -18.23
CA ASN A 25 -7.73 6.62 -17.72
C ASN A 25 -7.70 6.51 -16.20
N GLU A 26 -8.52 7.30 -15.49
CA GLU A 26 -8.65 7.20 -14.04
C GLU A 26 -9.30 5.87 -13.62
N TYR A 27 -10.33 5.42 -14.35
CA TYR A 27 -10.95 4.11 -14.15
C TYR A 27 -9.98 2.95 -14.44
N LYS A 28 -9.23 3.02 -15.55
CA LYS A 28 -8.15 2.05 -15.85
C LYS A 28 -7.08 2.04 -14.76
N LYS A 29 -6.71 3.20 -14.22
CA LYS A 29 -5.75 3.33 -13.12
C LYS A 29 -6.31 2.72 -11.83
N PHE A 30 -7.60 2.90 -11.54
CA PHE A 30 -8.27 2.30 -10.40
C PHE A 30 -8.33 0.77 -10.50
N ILE A 31 -8.77 0.21 -11.62
CA ILE A 31 -8.82 -1.25 -11.82
C ILE A 31 -7.43 -1.88 -11.71
N ASN A 32 -6.41 -1.23 -12.26
CA ASN A 32 -5.03 -1.72 -12.20
C ASN A 32 -4.34 -1.39 -10.86
N SER A 33 -5.01 -0.70 -9.95
CA SER A 33 -4.46 -0.32 -8.65
C SER A 33 -4.17 -1.53 -7.77
N TYR A 34 -3.30 -1.34 -6.78
CA TYR A 34 -3.01 -2.37 -5.79
C TYR A 34 -4.26 -2.72 -4.99
N ASN A 35 -4.92 -1.69 -4.49
CA ASN A 35 -5.99 -1.81 -3.52
C ASN A 35 -7.18 -2.55 -4.13
N PHE A 36 -7.50 -2.28 -5.41
CA PHE A 36 -8.53 -3.03 -6.12
C PHE A 36 -8.16 -4.51 -6.30
N SER A 37 -6.97 -4.78 -6.84
CA SER A 37 -6.52 -6.17 -7.01
C SER A 37 -6.37 -6.91 -5.69
N ASP A 38 -6.04 -6.23 -4.60
CA ASP A 38 -5.95 -6.83 -3.27
C ASP A 38 -7.34 -7.10 -2.70
N ALA A 39 -8.26 -6.13 -2.78
CA ALA A 39 -9.65 -6.29 -2.36
C ALA A 39 -10.33 -7.47 -3.05
N VAL A 40 -10.20 -7.59 -4.38
CA VAL A 40 -10.74 -8.73 -5.15
C VAL A 40 -10.17 -10.06 -4.63
N ARG A 41 -8.87 -10.12 -4.33
CA ARG A 41 -8.24 -11.34 -3.78
C ARG A 41 -8.74 -11.67 -2.39
N VAL A 42 -8.92 -10.67 -1.52
CA VAL A 42 -9.47 -10.86 -0.18
C VAL A 42 -10.91 -11.37 -0.28
N SER A 43 -11.75 -10.73 -1.09
CA SER A 43 -13.14 -11.17 -1.30
C SER A 43 -13.23 -12.60 -1.81
N ILE A 44 -12.43 -12.97 -2.83
CA ILE A 44 -12.37 -14.36 -3.31
C ILE A 44 -11.90 -15.29 -2.20
N GLY A 45 -10.87 -14.93 -1.45
CA GLY A 45 -10.34 -15.75 -0.36
C GLY A 45 -11.34 -16.01 0.76
N ILE A 46 -12.22 -15.05 1.03
CA ILE A 46 -13.30 -15.16 2.02
C ILE A 46 -14.48 -15.97 1.49
N ILE A 47 -14.90 -15.78 0.24
CA ILE A 47 -16.10 -16.42 -0.33
C ILE A 47 -15.84 -17.89 -0.69
N LEU A 48 -14.62 -18.22 -1.10
CA LEU A 48 -14.27 -19.52 -1.66
C LEU A 48 -14.57 -20.71 -0.71
N PRO A 49 -14.28 -20.66 0.61
CA PRO A 49 -14.71 -21.71 1.54
C PRO A 49 -16.23 -21.95 1.53
N ALA A 50 -17.06 -20.92 1.66
CA ALA A 50 -18.51 -21.06 1.63
C ALA A 50 -19.01 -21.70 0.33
N VAL A 51 -18.41 -21.36 -0.81
CA VAL A 51 -18.77 -21.96 -2.11
C VAL A 51 -18.36 -23.43 -2.18
N ILE A 52 -17.15 -23.79 -1.74
CA ILE A 52 -16.67 -25.19 -1.75
C ILE A 52 -17.53 -26.05 -0.83
N PHE A 53 -17.73 -25.63 0.41
CA PHE A 53 -18.53 -26.39 1.37
C PHE A 53 -20.02 -26.41 1.00
N GLY A 54 -20.53 -25.35 0.37
CA GLY A 54 -21.88 -25.32 -0.18
C GLY A 54 -22.11 -26.34 -1.29
N TYR A 55 -21.09 -26.66 -2.10
CA TYR A 55 -21.15 -27.75 -3.08
C TYR A 55 -21.27 -29.14 -2.45
N TYR A 56 -20.79 -29.32 -1.22
CA TYR A 56 -20.88 -30.58 -0.46
C TYR A 56 -22.06 -30.60 0.53
N ASP A 57 -23.08 -29.74 0.33
CA ASP A 57 -24.23 -29.58 1.24
C ASP A 57 -23.87 -29.20 2.69
N GLN A 58 -22.68 -28.66 2.93
CA GLN A 58 -22.17 -28.23 4.25
C GLN A 58 -22.06 -26.69 4.34
N LEU A 59 -23.09 -25.98 3.86
CA LEU A 59 -23.06 -24.52 3.77
C LEU A 59 -22.85 -23.83 5.13
N SER A 60 -23.42 -24.37 6.21
CA SER A 60 -23.26 -23.84 7.58
C SER A 60 -21.80 -23.82 8.02
N THR A 61 -21.09 -24.93 7.84
CA THR A 61 -19.64 -25.05 8.08
C THR A 61 -18.87 -24.11 7.17
N GLY A 62 -19.22 -24.04 5.89
CA GLY A 62 -18.60 -23.14 4.91
C GLY A 62 -18.66 -21.67 5.31
N ILE A 63 -19.83 -21.21 5.78
CA ILE A 63 -20.02 -19.85 6.28
C ILE A 63 -19.12 -19.60 7.50
N LEU A 64 -18.98 -20.57 8.40
CA LEU A 64 -18.11 -20.45 9.56
C LEU A 64 -16.64 -20.32 9.19
N VAL A 65 -16.17 -21.14 8.25
CA VAL A 65 -14.80 -21.03 7.70
C VAL A 65 -14.60 -19.66 7.04
N SER A 66 -15.59 -19.18 6.27
CA SER A 66 -15.55 -17.84 5.67
C SER A 66 -15.52 -16.71 6.69
N LEU A 67 -16.24 -16.83 7.82
CA LEU A 67 -16.18 -15.87 8.93
C LEU A 67 -14.78 -15.83 9.55
N GLY A 68 -14.18 -16.98 9.83
CA GLY A 68 -12.80 -17.07 10.31
C GLY A 68 -11.80 -16.41 9.36
N ALA A 69 -11.96 -16.64 8.05
CA ALA A 69 -11.16 -16.01 7.00
C ALA A 69 -11.35 -14.49 6.96
N MET A 70 -12.60 -14.03 7.05
CA MET A 70 -12.96 -12.60 7.04
C MET A 70 -12.34 -11.86 8.22
N VAL A 71 -12.49 -12.37 9.43
CA VAL A 71 -11.96 -11.71 10.62
C VAL A 71 -10.42 -11.70 10.59
N THR A 72 -9.79 -12.79 10.11
CA THR A 72 -8.32 -12.83 9.93
C THR A 72 -7.84 -11.79 8.90
N SER A 73 -8.63 -11.51 7.87
CA SER A 73 -8.28 -10.54 6.83
C SER A 73 -8.18 -9.09 7.34
N THR A 74 -8.83 -8.73 8.46
CA THR A 74 -8.74 -7.36 8.98
C THR A 74 -7.36 -7.04 9.56
N ALA A 75 -6.67 -8.05 10.09
CA ALA A 75 -5.30 -7.95 10.59
C ALA A 75 -4.24 -8.02 9.47
N ASP A 76 -4.67 -8.18 8.22
CA ASP A 76 -3.82 -8.35 7.06
C ASP A 76 -3.24 -7.02 6.52
N VAL A 77 -2.50 -6.32 7.39
CA VAL A 77 -1.99 -4.97 7.11
C VAL A 77 -0.71 -5.03 6.27
N PRO A 78 -0.60 -4.25 5.16
CA PRO A 78 0.60 -4.25 4.31
C PRO A 78 1.86 -3.91 5.10
N GLY A 79 2.96 -4.64 4.88
CA GLY A 79 4.23 -4.48 5.59
C GLY A 79 5.17 -5.67 5.39
N PRO A 80 6.30 -5.73 6.11
CA PRO A 80 7.22 -6.87 6.08
C PRO A 80 6.49 -8.19 6.35
N ILE A 81 6.78 -9.23 5.56
CA ILE A 81 6.04 -10.51 5.59
C ILE A 81 6.01 -11.12 6.99
N GLN A 82 7.12 -11.07 7.73
CA GLN A 82 7.19 -11.60 9.10
C GLN A 82 6.18 -10.91 10.02
N ARG A 83 6.19 -9.57 10.08
CA ARG A 83 5.26 -8.81 10.94
C ARG A 83 3.80 -8.98 10.51
N ARG A 84 3.55 -9.09 9.20
CA ARG A 84 2.23 -9.36 8.64
C ARG A 84 1.70 -10.74 9.06
N MET A 85 2.54 -11.77 8.98
CA MET A 85 2.20 -13.13 9.42
C MET A 85 1.99 -13.22 10.93
N THR A 86 2.82 -12.56 11.74
CA THR A 86 2.66 -12.53 13.20
C THR A 86 1.32 -11.89 13.59
N GLY A 87 0.91 -10.80 12.92
CA GLY A 87 -0.38 -10.16 13.16
C GLY A 87 -1.57 -11.08 12.84
N MET A 88 -1.55 -11.74 11.68
CA MET A 88 -2.60 -12.70 11.32
C MET A 88 -2.62 -13.91 12.26
N ALA A 89 -1.46 -14.46 12.62
CA ALA A 89 -1.38 -15.60 13.54
C ALA A 89 -1.92 -15.26 14.94
N ALA A 90 -1.57 -14.08 15.47
CA ALA A 90 -2.11 -13.59 16.72
C ALA A 90 -3.64 -13.42 16.65
N THR A 91 -4.15 -12.97 15.51
CA THR A 91 -5.59 -12.79 15.27
C THR A 91 -6.34 -14.12 15.29
N ILE A 92 -5.84 -15.15 14.62
CA ILE A 92 -6.49 -16.47 14.59
C ILE A 92 -6.51 -17.11 15.98
N LEU A 93 -5.40 -17.02 16.72
CA LEU A 93 -5.35 -17.51 18.10
C LEU A 93 -6.37 -16.77 18.99
N LEU A 94 -6.45 -15.45 18.84
CA LEU A 94 -7.40 -14.62 19.58
C LEU A 94 -8.86 -14.95 19.22
N ILE A 95 -9.16 -15.17 17.94
CA ILE A 95 -10.48 -15.63 17.47
C ILE A 95 -10.86 -16.95 18.14
N PHE A 96 -9.96 -17.94 18.15
CA PHE A 96 -10.21 -19.25 18.75
C PHE A 96 -10.50 -19.15 20.26
N ILE A 97 -9.69 -18.37 20.98
CA ILE A 97 -9.87 -18.15 22.43
C ILE A 97 -11.20 -17.46 22.70
N LEU A 98 -11.51 -16.37 21.99
CA LEU A 98 -12.76 -15.62 22.20
C LEU A 98 -13.99 -16.45 21.84
N ALA A 99 -13.97 -17.15 20.70
CA ALA A 99 -15.09 -18.01 20.30
C ALA A 99 -15.35 -19.11 21.34
N SER A 100 -14.28 -19.73 21.87
CA SER A 100 -14.39 -20.75 22.92
C SER A 100 -14.99 -20.17 24.21
N ILE A 101 -14.46 -19.03 24.68
CA ILE A 101 -14.93 -18.39 25.92
C ILE A 101 -16.39 -17.98 25.81
N ILE A 102 -16.79 -17.37 24.69
CA ILE A 102 -18.16 -16.90 24.46
C ILE A 102 -19.11 -18.08 24.36
N GLY A 103 -18.76 -19.11 23.59
CA GLY A 103 -19.61 -20.29 23.42
C GLY A 103 -19.89 -21.01 24.74
N TYR A 104 -18.88 -21.23 25.59
CA TYR A 104 -19.09 -21.83 26.92
C TYR A 104 -19.85 -20.92 27.88
N SER A 105 -19.71 -19.60 27.74
CA SER A 105 -20.37 -18.63 28.63
C SER A 105 -21.81 -18.32 28.23
N ASN A 106 -22.25 -18.75 27.04
CA ASN A 106 -23.58 -18.43 26.50
C ASN A 106 -24.73 -19.00 27.35
N SER A 107 -24.46 -20.01 28.19
CA SER A 107 -25.45 -20.56 29.13
C SER A 107 -25.85 -19.59 30.26
N GLN A 108 -25.03 -18.60 30.58
CA GLN A 108 -25.27 -17.65 31.68
C GLN A 108 -25.21 -16.19 31.18
N HIS A 109 -26.37 -15.62 30.85
CA HIS A 109 -26.50 -14.27 30.27
C HIS A 109 -25.83 -13.15 31.09
N ILE A 110 -25.89 -13.22 32.43
CA ILE A 110 -25.26 -12.21 33.30
C ILE A 110 -23.74 -12.31 33.21
N LEU A 111 -23.19 -13.52 33.29
CA LEU A 111 -21.76 -13.78 33.16
C LEU A 111 -21.25 -13.36 31.76
N LEU A 112 -22.00 -13.71 30.72
CA LEU A 112 -21.72 -13.33 29.34
C LEU A 112 -21.61 -11.81 29.18
N GLY A 113 -22.53 -11.05 29.80
CA GLY A 113 -22.49 -9.58 29.80
C GLY A 113 -21.20 -9.01 30.39
N PHE A 114 -20.74 -9.54 31.53
CA PHE A 114 -19.47 -9.12 32.14
C PHE A 114 -18.26 -9.50 31.29
N ILE A 115 -18.27 -10.68 30.69
CA ILE A 115 -17.21 -11.15 29.79
C ILE A 115 -17.11 -10.23 28.57
N ILE A 116 -18.22 -9.94 27.90
CA ILE A 116 -18.26 -9.04 26.75
C ILE A 116 -17.75 -7.66 27.13
N ALA A 117 -18.22 -7.08 28.25
CA ALA A 117 -17.77 -5.77 28.70
C ALA A 117 -16.26 -5.73 28.97
N GLY A 118 -15.73 -6.76 29.65
CA GLY A 118 -14.30 -6.89 29.95
C GLY A 118 -13.45 -7.02 28.69
N PHE A 119 -13.82 -7.92 27.78
CA PHE A 119 -13.08 -8.11 26.52
C PHE A 119 -13.21 -6.91 25.59
N CYS A 120 -14.38 -6.26 25.51
CA CYS A 120 -14.53 -5.01 24.76
C CYS A 120 -13.54 -3.95 25.22
N PHE A 121 -13.43 -3.75 26.54
CA PHE A 121 -12.51 -2.79 27.12
C PHE A 121 -11.05 -3.15 26.78
N ILE A 122 -10.64 -4.40 27.01
CA ILE A 122 -9.26 -4.85 26.76
C ILE A 122 -8.90 -4.76 25.27
N LEU A 123 -9.74 -5.26 24.37
CA LEU A 123 -9.49 -5.29 22.93
C LEU A 123 -9.44 -3.87 22.34
N THR A 124 -10.25 -2.94 22.87
CA THR A 124 -10.19 -1.53 22.47
C THR A 124 -8.92 -0.86 23.00
N LEU A 125 -8.50 -1.16 24.24
CA LEU A 125 -7.31 -0.58 24.86
C LEU A 125 -6.00 -1.00 24.14
N ILE A 126 -5.96 -2.23 23.62
CA ILE A 126 -4.81 -2.73 22.83
C ILE A 126 -4.51 -1.85 21.61
N GLY A 127 -5.49 -1.10 21.09
CA GLY A 127 -5.30 -0.16 20.00
C GLY A 127 -4.28 0.95 20.27
N ILE A 128 -3.98 1.25 21.54
CA ILE A 128 -2.97 2.25 21.94
C ILE A 128 -1.56 1.87 21.46
N TYR A 129 -1.26 0.58 21.33
CA TYR A 129 0.04 0.08 20.86
C TYR A 129 0.26 0.25 19.34
N GLY A 130 -0.73 0.81 18.63
CA GLY A 130 -0.61 1.24 17.25
C GLY A 130 -1.60 0.56 16.31
N ASN A 131 -1.69 1.10 15.08
CA ASN A 131 -2.75 0.76 14.12
C ASN A 131 -2.80 -0.73 13.74
N ARG A 132 -1.65 -1.43 13.72
CA ARG A 132 -1.63 -2.88 13.42
C ARG A 132 -2.28 -3.69 14.52
N VAL A 133 -1.99 -3.37 15.77
CA VAL A 133 -2.54 -4.09 16.93
C VAL A 133 -4.00 -3.73 17.12
N ASN A 134 -4.38 -2.48 16.80
CA ASN A 134 -5.77 -2.04 16.75
C ASN A 134 -6.63 -2.91 15.82
N ASN A 135 -6.11 -3.31 14.64
CA ASN A 135 -6.85 -4.19 13.73
C ASN A 135 -7.05 -5.60 14.29
N ILE A 136 -6.12 -6.10 15.11
CA ILE A 136 -6.27 -7.38 15.84
C ILE A 136 -7.38 -7.25 16.89
N GLY A 137 -7.39 -6.15 17.64
CA GLY A 137 -8.46 -5.83 18.59
C GLY A 137 -9.83 -5.75 17.91
N PHE A 138 -9.91 -5.04 16.78
CA PHE A 138 -11.12 -4.94 15.95
C PHE A 138 -11.60 -6.30 15.44
N ALA A 139 -10.69 -7.18 15.00
CA ALA A 139 -11.01 -8.56 14.66
C ALA A 139 -11.65 -9.31 15.84
N GLY A 140 -11.07 -9.17 17.04
CA GLY A 140 -11.61 -9.76 18.27
C GLY A 140 -13.02 -9.29 18.60
N LEU A 141 -13.28 -7.99 18.44
CA LEU A 141 -14.61 -7.42 18.63
C LEU A 141 -15.61 -7.96 17.59
N LEU A 142 -15.21 -8.05 16.32
CA LEU A 142 -16.05 -8.60 15.25
C LEU A 142 -16.46 -10.04 15.53
N ILE A 143 -15.50 -10.93 15.82
CA ILE A 143 -15.85 -12.32 16.09
C ILE A 143 -16.73 -12.43 17.33
N MET A 144 -16.47 -11.63 18.36
CA MET A 144 -17.27 -11.66 19.58
C MET A 144 -18.74 -11.35 19.29
N VAL A 145 -19.03 -10.31 18.50
CA VAL A 145 -20.40 -9.98 18.08
C VAL A 145 -21.01 -11.08 17.22
N LEU A 146 -20.25 -11.63 16.27
CA LEU A 146 -20.73 -12.63 15.32
C LEU A 146 -20.99 -14.01 15.98
N SER A 147 -20.37 -14.27 17.13
CA SER A 147 -20.56 -15.52 17.88
C SER A 147 -21.70 -15.46 18.90
N LEU A 148 -22.34 -14.30 19.14
CA LEU A 148 -23.40 -14.18 20.17
C LEU A 148 -24.67 -14.96 19.85
N ASP A 149 -25.00 -15.12 18.56
CA ASP A 149 -26.25 -15.75 18.12
C ASP A 149 -26.19 -17.29 18.14
N ARG A 150 -25.06 -17.87 18.58
CA ARG A 150 -24.82 -19.32 18.53
C ARG A 150 -24.96 -19.98 19.90
N TYR A 151 -26.06 -20.71 20.08
CA TYR A 151 -26.35 -21.48 21.29
C TYR A 151 -25.89 -22.93 21.16
N GLU A 152 -24.58 -23.13 21.06
CA GLU A 152 -23.99 -24.48 21.02
C GLU A 152 -23.63 -24.95 22.44
N THR A 153 -23.75 -26.25 22.72
CA THR A 153 -23.46 -26.80 24.06
C THR A 153 -22.44 -27.93 24.01
N GLY A 154 -21.57 -28.00 25.01
CA GLY A 154 -20.57 -29.07 25.13
C GLY A 154 -19.51 -29.04 24.03
N TRP A 155 -19.33 -30.16 23.34
CA TRP A 155 -18.27 -30.35 22.34
C TRP A 155 -18.43 -29.49 21.07
N GLN A 156 -19.66 -29.09 20.74
CA GLN A 156 -19.96 -28.28 19.56
C GLN A 156 -19.30 -26.89 19.62
N VAL A 157 -19.14 -26.32 20.83
CA VAL A 157 -18.44 -25.04 21.03
C VAL A 157 -16.98 -25.13 20.57
N LEU A 158 -16.32 -26.24 20.89
CA LEU A 158 -14.93 -26.45 20.51
C LEU A 158 -14.82 -26.73 19.00
N GLU A 159 -15.77 -27.48 18.45
CA GLU A 159 -15.83 -27.76 17.01
C GLU A 159 -15.99 -26.46 16.19
N ASP A 160 -16.98 -25.63 16.53
CA ASP A 160 -17.19 -24.33 15.88
C ASP A 160 -15.97 -23.40 16.01
N SER A 161 -15.34 -23.38 17.19
CA SER A 161 -14.11 -22.60 17.40
C SER A 161 -12.95 -23.10 16.54
N LEU A 162 -12.80 -24.42 16.39
CA LEU A 162 -11.78 -25.02 15.52
C LEU A 162 -12.08 -24.77 14.03
N ILE A 163 -13.35 -24.79 13.63
CA ILE A 163 -13.75 -24.46 12.27
C ILE A 163 -13.43 -22.98 11.96
N LEU A 164 -13.72 -22.06 12.88
CA LEU A 164 -13.30 -20.65 12.77
C LEU A 164 -11.78 -20.51 12.66
N PHE A 165 -11.02 -21.23 13.50
CA PHE A 165 -9.56 -21.28 13.44
C PHE A 165 -9.08 -21.77 12.07
N SER A 166 -9.71 -22.82 11.53
CA SER A 166 -9.37 -23.37 10.21
C SER A 166 -9.61 -22.38 9.07
N GLY A 167 -10.64 -21.54 9.17
CA GLY A 167 -10.92 -20.46 8.22
C GLY A 167 -9.84 -19.38 8.21
N GLY A 168 -9.35 -19.00 9.39
CA GLY A 168 -8.20 -18.12 9.50
C GLY A 168 -6.93 -18.75 8.91
N LEU A 169 -6.69 -20.03 9.22
CA LEU A 169 -5.53 -20.77 8.70
C LEU A 169 -5.56 -20.87 7.18
N TRP A 170 -6.74 -21.16 6.61
CA TRP A 170 -7.00 -21.14 5.17
C TRP A 170 -6.60 -19.80 4.56
N TYR A 171 -7.03 -18.69 5.14
CA TYR A 171 -6.70 -17.35 4.63
C TYR A 171 -5.18 -17.09 4.66
N ILE A 172 -4.48 -17.49 5.73
CA ILE A 172 -3.01 -17.40 5.80
C ILE A 172 -2.37 -18.24 4.69
N LEU A 173 -2.82 -19.48 4.48
CA LEU A 173 -2.30 -20.36 3.44
C LEU A 173 -2.52 -19.78 2.04
N LEU A 174 -3.72 -19.26 1.78
CA LEU A 174 -4.04 -18.58 0.53
C LEU A 174 -3.15 -17.36 0.32
N ARG A 175 -2.91 -16.55 1.37
CA ARG A 175 -1.98 -15.42 1.30
C ARG A 175 -0.54 -15.85 1.01
N LEU A 176 -0.06 -16.91 1.64
CA LEU A 176 1.28 -17.47 1.38
C LEU A 176 1.41 -18.01 -0.04
N ALA A 177 0.39 -18.71 -0.54
CA ALA A 177 0.33 -19.20 -1.91
C ALA A 177 0.35 -18.04 -2.91
N LEU A 178 -0.46 -17.01 -2.70
CA LEU A 178 -0.51 -15.83 -3.57
C LEU A 178 0.76 -14.97 -3.52
N PHE A 179 1.42 -14.89 -2.36
CA PHE A 179 2.69 -14.20 -2.21
C PHE A 179 3.78 -14.81 -3.11
N ARG A 180 3.75 -16.14 -3.30
CA ARG A 180 4.67 -16.84 -4.20
C ARG A 180 4.52 -16.44 -5.67
N ILE A 181 3.32 -16.01 -6.09
CA ILE A 181 3.00 -15.78 -7.51
C ILE A 181 3.59 -14.46 -8.04
N ARG A 182 3.68 -13.39 -7.22
CA ARG A 182 4.26 -12.10 -7.65
C ARG A 182 5.04 -11.36 -6.53
N PRO A 183 6.20 -11.89 -6.10
CA PRO A 183 6.98 -11.31 -4.99
C PRO A 183 7.52 -9.90 -5.30
N TYR A 184 7.81 -9.60 -6.58
CA TYR A 184 8.44 -8.35 -6.99
C TYR A 184 7.48 -7.15 -7.14
N LYS A 185 6.16 -7.36 -7.13
CA LYS A 185 5.18 -6.30 -7.48
C LYS A 185 5.20 -5.11 -6.51
N ILE A 186 5.52 -5.36 -5.24
CA ILE A 186 5.62 -4.30 -4.22
C ILE A 186 6.83 -3.40 -4.51
N VAL A 187 7.98 -3.99 -4.82
CA VAL A 187 9.22 -3.26 -5.13
C VAL A 187 9.14 -2.56 -6.48
N GLN A 188 8.55 -3.21 -7.49
CA GLN A 188 8.22 -2.58 -8.77
C GLN A 188 7.43 -1.28 -8.59
N ARG A 189 6.44 -1.28 -7.70
CA ARG A 189 5.65 -0.07 -7.45
C ARG A 189 6.44 1.03 -6.76
N ALA A 190 7.13 0.70 -5.68
CA ALA A 190 7.93 1.67 -4.95
C ALA A 190 9.06 2.25 -5.84
N LEU A 191 9.66 1.44 -6.71
CA LEU A 191 10.62 1.89 -7.72
C LEU A 191 9.99 2.84 -8.74
N GLY A 192 8.81 2.51 -9.27
CA GLY A 192 8.09 3.39 -10.17
C GLY A 192 7.68 4.72 -9.50
N ASP A 193 7.21 4.68 -8.24
CA ASP A 193 6.89 5.88 -7.46
C ASP A 193 8.12 6.76 -7.19
N CYS A 194 9.30 6.15 -7.02
CA CYS A 194 10.58 6.84 -6.89
C CYS A 194 10.97 7.56 -8.18
N ILE A 195 10.91 6.86 -9.32
CA ILE A 195 11.22 7.43 -10.65
C ILE A 195 10.25 8.57 -10.99
N ILE A 196 8.96 8.42 -10.72
CA ILE A 196 7.96 9.50 -10.91
C ILE A 196 8.28 10.70 -10.00
N SER A 197 8.78 10.46 -8.78
CA SER A 197 9.20 11.54 -7.88
C SER A 197 10.40 12.32 -8.43
N ILE A 198 11.35 11.62 -9.05
CA ILE A 198 12.50 12.22 -9.75
C ILE A 198 12.02 13.03 -10.97
N ALA A 199 11.05 12.52 -11.73
CA ALA A 199 10.44 13.26 -12.83
C ALA A 199 9.77 14.55 -12.33
N ALA A 200 9.05 14.50 -11.21
CA ALA A 200 8.47 15.69 -10.59
C ALA A 200 9.53 16.70 -10.12
N TYR A 201 10.67 16.24 -9.60
CA TYR A 201 11.81 17.10 -9.28
C TYR A 201 12.34 17.84 -10.53
N LEU A 202 12.57 17.12 -11.63
CA LEU A 202 13.00 17.73 -12.89
C LEU A 202 11.96 18.68 -13.48
N LYS A 203 10.67 18.39 -13.29
CA LYS A 203 9.58 19.29 -13.71
C LYS A 203 9.67 20.62 -12.97
N ILE A 204 9.82 20.60 -11.64
CA ILE A 204 9.99 21.83 -10.85
C ILE A 204 11.26 22.56 -11.28
N ARG A 205 12.35 21.83 -11.51
CA ARG A 205 13.61 22.41 -12.00
C ARG A 205 13.46 23.07 -13.36
N SER A 206 12.61 22.56 -14.25
CA SER A 206 12.36 23.17 -15.56
C SER A 206 11.73 24.57 -15.46
N CYS A 207 11.06 24.88 -14.35
CA CYS A 207 10.47 26.20 -14.10
C CYS A 207 11.54 27.28 -13.89
N PHE A 208 12.79 26.93 -13.58
CA PHE A 208 13.88 27.92 -13.52
C PHE A 208 14.19 28.55 -14.86
N TYR A 209 13.76 27.94 -15.98
CA TYR A 209 13.98 28.45 -17.33
C TYR A 209 12.79 29.30 -17.84
N ASP A 210 11.77 29.53 -17.01
CA ASP A 210 10.65 30.41 -17.37
C ASP A 210 11.03 31.89 -17.30
N ALA A 211 10.55 32.69 -18.24
CA ALA A 211 10.77 34.13 -18.28
C ALA A 211 10.21 34.87 -17.03
N THR A 212 9.17 34.33 -16.39
CA THR A 212 8.55 34.90 -15.18
C THR A 212 8.74 34.00 -13.97
N VAL A 213 9.98 33.60 -13.68
CA VAL A 213 10.28 32.70 -12.56
C VAL A 213 10.26 33.44 -11.21
N ASP A 214 9.53 32.87 -10.26
CA ASP A 214 9.69 33.19 -8.84
C ASP A 214 10.79 32.28 -8.26
N TYR A 215 12.01 32.81 -8.15
CA TYR A 215 13.16 32.03 -7.70
C TYR A 215 12.97 31.47 -6.29
N GLU A 216 12.52 32.28 -5.33
CA GLU A 216 12.40 31.83 -3.93
C GLU A 216 11.40 30.70 -3.78
N LYS A 217 10.24 30.83 -4.44
CA LYS A 217 9.24 29.77 -4.44
C LYS A 217 9.76 28.51 -5.14
N THR A 218 10.38 28.66 -6.30
CA THR A 218 10.88 27.51 -7.07
C THR A 218 12.01 26.77 -6.33
N TYR A 219 12.92 27.48 -5.66
CA TYR A 219 13.94 26.86 -4.80
C TYR A 219 13.32 26.12 -3.61
N THR A 220 12.29 26.71 -3.00
CA THR A 220 11.56 26.07 -1.89
C THR A 220 10.88 24.78 -2.33
N ASP A 221 10.12 24.82 -3.43
CA ASP A 221 9.43 23.66 -4.00
C ASP A 221 10.44 22.57 -4.43
N LEU A 222 11.59 22.96 -5.00
CA LEU A 222 12.66 22.05 -5.39
C LEU A 222 13.25 21.32 -4.18
N MET A 223 13.51 22.04 -3.07
CA MET A 223 14.07 21.46 -1.85
C MET A 223 13.11 20.48 -1.18
N ILE A 224 11.82 20.84 -1.08
CA ILE A 224 10.76 19.95 -0.56
C ILE A 224 10.69 18.67 -1.42
N GLN A 225 10.73 18.83 -2.74
CA GLN A 225 10.67 17.67 -3.64
C GLN A 225 11.93 16.80 -3.55
N GLN A 226 13.11 17.39 -3.34
CA GLN A 226 14.35 16.65 -3.11
C GLN A 226 14.28 15.80 -1.84
N GLU A 227 13.75 16.34 -0.74
CA GLU A 227 13.49 15.56 0.48
C GLU A 227 12.54 14.38 0.20
N ALA A 228 11.46 14.63 -0.56
CA ALA A 228 10.50 13.58 -0.93
C ALA A 228 11.13 12.47 -1.79
N VAL A 229 12.06 12.80 -2.70
CA VAL A 229 12.83 11.81 -3.47
C VAL A 229 13.71 10.97 -2.54
N HIS A 230 14.47 11.60 -1.65
CA HIS A 230 15.34 10.89 -0.70
C HIS A 230 14.54 9.94 0.21
N ALA A 231 13.39 10.38 0.73
CA ALA A 231 12.52 9.54 1.55
C ALA A 231 12.06 8.28 0.80
N LYS A 232 11.70 8.42 -0.49
CA LYS A 232 11.33 7.29 -1.34
C LYS A 232 12.51 6.37 -1.67
N GLN A 233 13.69 6.93 -1.93
CA GLN A 233 14.91 6.14 -2.17
C GLN A 233 15.30 5.32 -0.94
N GLU A 234 15.22 5.90 0.26
CA GLU A 234 15.53 5.19 1.51
C GLU A 234 14.48 4.10 1.79
N GLN A 235 13.19 4.42 1.64
CA GLN A 235 12.11 3.44 1.76
C GLN A 235 12.31 2.25 0.80
N LEU A 236 12.64 2.53 -0.46
CA LEU A 236 12.87 1.52 -1.48
C LEU A 236 14.13 0.69 -1.20
N ARG A 237 15.21 1.34 -0.72
CA ARG A 237 16.43 0.68 -0.25
C ARG A 237 16.08 -0.32 0.84
N GLU A 238 15.37 0.11 1.89
CA GLU A 238 14.95 -0.80 2.95
C GLU A 238 14.11 -1.97 2.42
N MET A 239 13.18 -1.74 1.50
CA MET A 239 12.34 -2.80 0.92
C MET A 239 13.16 -3.84 0.14
N ILE A 240 14.11 -3.39 -0.67
CA ILE A 240 15.02 -4.24 -1.44
C ILE A 240 15.92 -5.02 -0.48
N PHE A 241 16.52 -4.36 0.52
CA PHE A 241 17.51 -4.96 1.41
C PHE A 241 16.91 -5.80 2.56
N LYS A 242 15.68 -5.53 3.01
CA LYS A 242 14.99 -6.38 4.00
C LYS A 242 14.32 -7.59 3.36
N SER A 243 14.08 -7.56 2.05
CA SER A 243 13.53 -8.71 1.32
C SER A 243 14.64 -9.69 0.96
N ARG A 244 14.88 -10.69 1.83
CA ARG A 244 15.86 -11.77 1.58
C ARG A 244 15.66 -12.42 0.20
N GLN A 245 14.43 -12.51 -0.31
CA GLN A 245 14.15 -13.05 -1.64
C GLN A 245 14.67 -12.18 -2.80
N ILE A 246 14.77 -10.86 -2.62
CA ILE A 246 15.27 -9.96 -3.68
C ILE A 246 16.80 -10.01 -3.72
N ILE A 247 17.46 -9.99 -2.56
CA ILE A 247 18.92 -10.09 -2.50
C ILE A 247 19.43 -11.52 -2.79
N SER A 248 18.75 -12.55 -2.27
CA SER A 248 19.23 -13.93 -2.32
C SER A 248 18.89 -14.65 -3.63
N GLN A 249 17.87 -14.21 -4.38
CA GLN A 249 17.51 -14.86 -5.64
C GLN A 249 18.16 -14.13 -6.83
N SER A 250 19.03 -14.85 -7.54
CA SER A 250 19.66 -14.42 -8.79
C SER A 250 18.70 -14.47 -10.00
N THR A 251 17.43 -14.09 -9.82
CA THR A 251 16.50 -14.01 -10.95
C THR A 251 16.82 -12.77 -11.79
N VAL A 252 16.56 -12.86 -13.10
CA VAL A 252 16.72 -11.74 -14.04
C VAL A 252 15.93 -10.52 -13.55
N THR A 253 14.68 -10.71 -13.12
CA THR A 253 13.81 -9.64 -12.59
C THR A 253 14.40 -8.94 -11.37
N SER A 254 14.99 -9.69 -10.43
CA SER A 254 15.61 -9.08 -9.24
C SER A 254 16.81 -8.21 -9.61
N ARG A 255 17.69 -8.73 -10.47
CA ARG A 255 18.85 -7.97 -10.99
C ARG A 255 18.41 -6.73 -11.75
N THR A 256 17.41 -6.85 -12.62
CA THR A 256 16.88 -5.71 -13.38
C THR A 256 16.34 -4.62 -12.44
N LEU A 257 15.58 -4.97 -11.40
CA LEU A 257 15.07 -3.99 -10.43
C LEU A 257 16.18 -3.31 -9.64
N LEU A 258 17.22 -4.06 -9.24
CA LEU A 258 18.39 -3.52 -8.57
C LEU A 258 19.17 -2.54 -9.47
N ILE A 259 19.40 -2.91 -10.73
CA ILE A 259 20.07 -2.05 -11.70
C ILE A 259 19.26 -0.76 -11.89
N ILE A 260 17.96 -0.85 -12.17
CA ILE A 260 17.12 0.34 -12.34
C ILE A 260 17.12 1.21 -11.08
N PHE A 261 17.12 0.60 -9.89
CA PHE A 261 17.21 1.35 -8.64
C PHE A 261 18.53 2.11 -8.51
N ILE A 262 19.67 1.45 -8.74
CA ILE A 262 21.01 2.07 -8.69
C ILE A 262 21.11 3.20 -9.73
N GLU A 263 20.69 2.95 -10.97
CA GLU A 263 20.67 3.95 -12.04
C GLU A 263 19.76 5.14 -11.69
N SER A 264 18.63 4.90 -11.01
CA SER A 264 17.75 5.99 -10.58
C SER A 264 18.37 6.88 -9.50
N ILE A 265 19.20 6.31 -8.61
CA ILE A 265 19.95 7.07 -7.61
C ILE A 265 21.03 7.89 -8.31
N ASP A 266 21.86 7.26 -9.13
CA ASP A 266 22.95 7.92 -9.85
C ASP A 266 22.43 9.05 -10.76
N PHE A 267 21.33 8.81 -11.47
CA PHE A 267 20.67 9.83 -12.28
C PHE A 267 20.21 11.02 -11.43
N PHE A 268 19.58 10.77 -10.28
CA PHE A 268 19.13 11.84 -9.39
C PHE A 268 20.30 12.61 -8.79
N GLU A 269 21.35 11.92 -8.34
CA GLU A 269 22.57 12.54 -7.81
C GLU A 269 23.20 13.46 -8.85
N LYS A 270 23.38 12.99 -10.09
CA LYS A 270 23.88 13.79 -11.22
C LYS A 270 22.99 14.99 -11.51
N ALA A 271 21.67 14.81 -11.49
CA ALA A 271 20.73 15.91 -11.67
C ALA A 271 20.91 16.96 -10.56
N THR A 272 21.04 16.57 -9.29
CA THR A 272 21.20 17.50 -8.16
C THR A 272 22.58 18.16 -8.09
N ALA A 273 23.63 17.52 -8.60
CA ALA A 273 25.00 18.00 -8.49
C ALA A 273 25.27 19.32 -9.23
N THR A 274 24.42 19.68 -10.20
CA THR A 274 24.60 20.92 -10.95
C THR A 274 23.93 22.09 -10.24
N LEU A 275 24.73 23.03 -9.70
CA LEU A 275 24.25 24.34 -9.27
C LEU A 275 24.45 25.35 -10.39
N TYR A 276 23.35 25.76 -11.03
CA TYR A 276 23.36 26.89 -11.96
C TYR A 276 22.96 28.17 -11.22
N ASN A 277 23.65 29.26 -11.53
CA ASN A 277 23.16 30.60 -11.20
C ASN A 277 22.09 30.98 -12.22
N TYR A 278 20.84 30.60 -11.97
CA TYR A 278 19.74 30.82 -12.91
C TYR A 278 19.45 32.31 -13.16
N LYS A 279 19.84 33.22 -12.25
CA LYS A 279 19.72 34.67 -12.49
C LYS A 279 20.67 35.13 -13.60
N GLU A 280 21.93 34.73 -13.51
CA GLU A 280 22.94 35.05 -14.51
C GLU A 280 22.63 34.39 -15.86
N LEU A 281 21.99 33.22 -15.84
CA LEU A 281 21.52 32.55 -17.05
C LEU A 281 20.45 33.38 -17.78
N HIS A 282 19.47 33.92 -17.05
CA HIS A 282 18.45 34.83 -17.61
C HIS A 282 19.07 36.13 -18.11
N ASP A 283 19.99 36.73 -17.34
CA ASP A 283 20.67 37.98 -17.71
C ASP A 283 21.39 37.91 -19.08
N HIS A 284 21.84 36.73 -19.49
CA HIS A 284 22.63 36.55 -20.73
C HIS A 284 21.83 35.94 -21.89
N PHE A 285 20.76 35.19 -21.61
CA PHE A 285 20.13 34.32 -22.61
C PHE A 285 18.63 34.51 -22.79
N ASP A 286 17.97 35.40 -22.03
CA ASP A 286 16.52 35.65 -22.16
C ASP A 286 16.11 36.03 -23.60
N ASP A 287 16.92 36.82 -24.30
CA ASP A 287 16.63 37.27 -25.68
C ASP A 287 16.87 36.19 -26.76
N THR A 288 17.47 35.05 -26.40
CA THR A 288 17.95 34.06 -27.38
C THR A 288 16.98 32.90 -27.62
N HIS A 289 15.86 32.83 -26.87
CA HIS A 289 14.93 31.69 -26.83
C HIS A 289 15.55 30.33 -26.46
N ILE A 290 16.83 30.28 -26.07
CA ILE A 290 17.53 29.04 -25.74
C ILE A 290 16.98 28.43 -24.43
N LEU A 291 16.53 29.25 -23.48
CA LEU A 291 15.97 28.81 -22.20
C LEU A 291 14.66 28.03 -22.39
N ASP A 292 13.80 28.47 -23.31
CA ASP A 292 12.58 27.75 -23.68
C ASP A 292 12.89 26.36 -24.26
N GLN A 293 13.95 26.26 -25.07
CA GLN A 293 14.39 24.97 -25.64
C GLN A 293 14.91 24.02 -24.56
N PHE A 294 15.69 24.53 -23.59
CA PHE A 294 16.12 23.74 -22.43
C PHE A 294 14.91 23.24 -21.63
N LYS A 295 13.95 24.12 -21.38
CA LYS A 295 12.70 23.75 -20.70
C LYS A 295 11.96 22.64 -21.45
N GLU A 296 11.81 22.75 -22.77
CA GLU A 296 11.12 21.76 -23.58
C GLU A 296 11.82 20.38 -23.52
N ILE A 297 13.16 20.36 -23.63
CA ILE A 297 13.94 19.13 -23.52
C ILE A 297 13.76 18.48 -22.15
N ILE A 298 13.81 19.26 -21.07
CA ILE A 298 13.58 18.75 -19.71
C ILE A 298 12.16 18.20 -19.58
N GLN A 299 11.16 18.88 -20.11
CA GLN A 299 9.77 18.40 -20.08
C GLN A 299 9.59 17.11 -20.88
N LYS A 300 10.26 16.94 -22.02
CA LYS A 300 10.29 15.66 -22.76
C LYS A 300 10.88 14.54 -21.89
N MET A 301 11.99 14.79 -21.20
CA MET A 301 12.59 13.82 -20.27
C MET A 301 11.65 13.48 -19.10
N VAL A 302 10.96 14.47 -18.52
CA VAL A 302 9.97 14.28 -17.44
C VAL A 302 8.86 13.34 -17.89
N ASN A 303 8.35 13.53 -19.10
CA ASN A 303 7.29 12.68 -19.65
C ASN A 303 7.76 11.23 -19.82
N GLU A 304 8.96 11.01 -20.38
CA GLU A 304 9.52 9.67 -20.54
C GLU A 304 9.81 8.99 -19.19
N LEU A 305 10.39 9.69 -18.22
CA LEU A 305 10.60 9.15 -16.87
C LEU A 305 9.28 8.76 -16.19
N THR A 306 8.23 9.58 -16.40
CA THR A 306 6.90 9.26 -15.87
C THR A 306 6.34 8.01 -16.53
N GLU A 307 6.50 7.84 -17.85
CA GLU A 307 6.07 6.64 -18.58
C GLU A 307 6.86 5.38 -18.17
N ILE A 308 8.17 5.51 -17.97
CA ILE A 308 9.03 4.45 -17.43
C ILE A 308 8.54 4.05 -16.04
N GLY A 309 8.31 5.01 -15.15
CA GLY A 309 7.80 4.78 -13.80
C GLY A 309 6.47 4.03 -13.82
N MET A 310 5.51 4.47 -14.63
CA MET A 310 4.21 3.80 -14.80
C MET A 310 4.34 2.38 -15.36
N SER A 311 5.24 2.15 -16.32
CA SER A 311 5.48 0.84 -16.93
C SER A 311 6.05 -0.16 -15.91
N ILE A 312 7.01 0.30 -15.09
CA ILE A 312 7.59 -0.51 -14.01
C ILE A 312 6.51 -0.87 -12.98
N GLN A 313 5.62 0.07 -12.60
CA GLN A 313 4.49 -0.23 -11.69
C GLN A 313 3.55 -1.30 -12.24
N ALA A 314 3.34 -1.32 -13.56
CA ALA A 314 2.50 -2.30 -14.24
C ALA A 314 3.18 -3.67 -14.39
N GLY A 315 4.52 -3.72 -14.26
CA GLY A 315 5.32 -4.94 -14.41
C GLY A 315 5.64 -5.30 -15.87
N PHE A 316 5.58 -4.32 -16.78
CA PHE A 316 5.89 -4.49 -18.19
C PHE A 316 7.16 -3.68 -18.56
N PRO A 317 7.93 -4.10 -19.58
CA PRO A 317 9.00 -3.27 -20.12
C PRO A 317 8.43 -1.96 -20.66
N SER A 318 9.10 -0.83 -20.38
CA SER A 318 8.74 0.44 -20.98
C SER A 318 8.98 0.39 -22.49
N LYS A 319 8.08 1.00 -23.26
CA LYS A 319 8.27 1.23 -24.69
C LYS A 319 8.64 2.69 -24.85
N VAL A 320 9.71 2.98 -25.60
CA VAL A 320 10.10 4.36 -25.91
C VAL A 320 8.93 5.05 -26.60
N SER A 321 8.46 6.18 -26.05
CA SER A 321 7.35 6.89 -26.67
C SER A 321 7.79 7.43 -28.03
N LYS A 322 6.88 7.43 -29.01
CA LYS A 322 7.18 7.91 -30.36
C LYS A 322 7.59 9.40 -30.38
N ARG A 323 7.29 10.16 -29.31
CA ARG A 323 7.60 11.58 -29.17
C ARG A 323 9.06 11.87 -28.83
N PHE A 324 9.81 10.90 -28.30
CA PHE A 324 11.24 11.08 -28.02
C PHE A 324 12.13 10.84 -29.25
N LYS A 325 11.60 10.24 -30.32
CA LYS A 325 12.32 9.97 -31.56
C LYS A 325 12.28 11.11 -32.58
N GLN A 326 11.51 12.17 -32.30
CA GLN A 326 11.36 13.36 -33.15
C GLN A 326 12.03 14.54 -32.48
#